data_AF-A0A9E2J9I4-F1
#
_entry.id   AF-A0A9E2J9I4-F1
#
_cell.length_a   1.000
_cell.length_b   1.000
_cell.length_c   1.000
_cell.angle_alpha   90.00
_cell.angle_beta   90.00
_cell.angle_gamma   90.00
#
_symmetry.space_group_name_H-M   'P 1'
#
loop_
_entity.id
_entity.type
_entity.pdbx_description
1 polymer ?
#
loop_
_entity_poly.entity_id
_entity_poly.type
_entity_poly.pdbx_seq_one_letter_code
_entity_poly.pdbx_strand_id
1 'polypeptide(L)'
;MKNLILISKKIIIFYKKEIQSNDIAIFLCGGASDEQIKFRFILGNQLELRKSQYIYSIYYPETLFSEILLGYSDIDLLSLENLLAKSVNVVVVPLQSVGTFTELGAFANHPMLKDKLIIIIDPRYSKSKSFINSGPIKLLKNKTNSHIIYNEMKVSDIEKISYKISEAARDISEKTPLKKDLTNPLSSTLLFLFLIYVFDPIEKNTFEKLVSSLGLNDPLEINSATIVNSLINSGNIKLQNNYYLSFVEEGFENILEKKGYNDTQVIKIKNNLSKFRIHALNIYYRKRGLYSKGRVSP
;
A
#
# COMPACT_ATOMS: atom_id res chain seq x y z
N MET A 1 -18.11 12.90 18.33
CA MET A 1 -17.43 13.26 17.07
C MET A 1 -16.16 14.12 17.26
N LYS A 2 -16.23 15.37 17.77
CA LYS A 2 -15.05 16.29 17.87
C LYS A 2 -13.77 15.67 18.47
N ASN A 3 -13.88 14.91 19.56
CA ASN A 3 -12.70 14.28 20.19
C ASN A 3 -12.12 13.11 19.39
N LEU A 4 -12.97 12.33 18.71
CA LEU A 4 -12.52 11.26 17.82
C LEU A 4 -11.69 11.87 16.69
N ILE A 5 -12.21 12.92 16.04
CA ILE A 5 -11.48 13.65 14.99
C ILE A 5 -10.12 14.16 15.48
N LEU A 6 -10.06 14.76 16.67
CA LEU A 6 -8.81 15.27 17.23
C LEU A 6 -7.77 14.15 17.47
N ILE A 7 -8.20 13.02 18.02
CA ILE A 7 -7.32 11.86 18.24
C ILE A 7 -6.88 11.28 16.90
N SER A 8 -7.81 11.10 15.95
CA SER A 8 -7.52 10.61 14.61
C SER A 8 -6.50 11.49 13.88
N LYS A 9 -6.58 12.82 14.01
CA LYS A 9 -5.57 13.72 13.45
C LYS A 9 -4.17 13.46 14.01
N LYS A 10 -4.04 13.13 15.30
CA LYS A 10 -2.75 12.76 15.91
C LYS A 10 -2.26 11.40 15.41
N ILE A 11 -3.15 10.43 15.24
CA ILE A 11 -2.83 9.11 14.66
C ILE A 11 -2.35 9.28 13.21
N ILE A 12 -3.00 10.14 12.43
CA ILE A 12 -2.59 10.48 11.07
C ILE A 12 -1.19 11.08 11.03
N ILE A 13 -0.86 12.00 11.93
CA ILE A 13 0.49 12.58 12.03
C ILE A 13 1.51 11.50 12.37
N PHE A 14 1.19 10.64 13.35
CA PHE A 14 2.03 9.49 13.70
C PHE A 14 2.25 8.56 12.50
N TYR A 15 1.18 8.19 11.79
CA TYR A 15 1.24 7.35 10.59
C TYR A 15 2.16 7.95 9.52
N LYS A 16 1.97 9.23 9.19
CA LYS A 16 2.78 9.91 8.17
C LYS A 16 4.27 9.95 8.52
N LYS A 17 4.59 10.10 9.81
CA LYS A 17 5.96 10.26 10.29
C LYS A 17 6.68 8.93 10.50
N GLU A 18 6.02 7.95 11.10
CA GLU A 18 6.68 6.73 11.59
C GLU A 18 6.46 5.53 10.66
N ILE A 19 5.41 5.55 9.84
CA ILE A 19 5.06 4.45 8.93
C ILE A 19 5.37 4.83 7.49
N GLN A 20 4.89 5.99 7.05
CA GLN A 20 4.95 6.38 5.63
C GLN A 20 6.24 7.11 5.22
N SER A 21 7.13 7.48 6.14
CA SER A 21 8.26 8.36 5.79
C SER A 21 9.27 7.67 4.86
N ASN A 22 9.48 6.37 5.03
CA ASN A 22 10.56 5.62 4.36
C ASN A 22 10.03 4.43 3.52
N ASP A 23 8.73 4.30 3.37
CA ASP A 23 8.11 3.23 2.58
C ASP A 23 8.14 3.57 1.09
N ILE A 24 8.61 2.62 0.28
CA ILE A 24 8.59 2.65 -1.17
C ILE A 24 7.67 1.52 -1.63
N ALA A 25 6.43 1.87 -1.91
CA ALA A 25 5.45 0.94 -2.42
C ALA A 25 5.72 0.65 -3.91
N ILE A 26 5.84 -0.63 -4.25
CA ILE A 26 6.15 -1.11 -5.60
C ILE A 26 5.04 -2.07 -6.04
N PHE A 27 4.42 -1.79 -7.19
CA PHE A 27 3.65 -2.82 -7.91
C PHE A 27 4.58 -3.64 -8.78
N LEU A 28 4.49 -4.96 -8.67
CA LEU A 28 5.29 -5.90 -9.46
C LEU A 28 4.38 -6.67 -10.43
N CYS A 29 4.37 -6.23 -11.70
CA CYS A 29 3.54 -6.78 -12.77
C CYS A 29 4.14 -8.05 -13.41
N GLY A 30 3.39 -8.67 -14.32
CA GLY A 30 3.80 -9.85 -15.09
C GLY A 30 3.40 -11.19 -14.48
N GLY A 31 3.99 -12.29 -14.96
CA GLY A 31 3.67 -13.65 -14.46
C GLY A 31 2.62 -14.39 -15.30
N ALA A 32 2.86 -14.56 -16.61
CA ALA A 32 1.95 -15.29 -17.48
C ALA A 32 2.17 -16.82 -17.49
N SER A 33 3.33 -17.28 -17.03
CA SER A 33 3.67 -18.69 -16.89
C SER A 33 4.21 -18.99 -15.48
N ASP A 34 4.20 -20.26 -15.08
CA ASP A 34 4.69 -20.69 -13.77
C ASP A 34 6.12 -20.24 -13.48
N GLU A 35 6.99 -20.27 -14.49
CA GLU A 35 8.38 -19.79 -14.36
C GLU A 35 8.44 -18.28 -14.12
N GLN A 36 7.64 -17.50 -14.85
CA GLN A 36 7.59 -16.05 -14.68
C GLN A 36 7.00 -15.68 -13.32
N ILE A 37 5.96 -16.39 -12.88
CA ILE A 37 5.35 -16.22 -11.55
C ILE A 37 6.40 -16.51 -10.47
N LYS A 38 7.12 -17.62 -10.58
CA LYS A 38 8.19 -17.98 -9.64
C LYS A 38 9.31 -16.94 -9.60
N PHE A 39 9.79 -16.49 -10.77
CA PHE A 39 10.79 -15.43 -10.86
C PHE A 39 10.31 -14.15 -10.15
N ARG A 40 9.06 -13.77 -10.41
CA ARG A 40 8.44 -12.56 -9.86
C ARG A 40 8.33 -12.62 -8.32
N PHE A 41 7.90 -13.76 -7.77
CA PHE A 41 7.85 -13.94 -6.31
C PHE A 41 9.22 -13.91 -5.65
N ILE A 42 10.22 -14.59 -6.25
CA ILE A 42 11.59 -14.56 -5.73
C ILE A 42 12.15 -13.13 -5.77
N LEU A 43 11.87 -12.38 -6.84
CA LEU A 43 12.27 -10.98 -6.97
C LEU A 43 11.61 -10.09 -5.92
N GLY A 44 10.30 -10.25 -5.71
CA GLY A 44 9.55 -9.53 -4.67
C GLY A 44 10.14 -9.76 -3.29
N ASN A 45 10.33 -11.02 -2.90
CA ASN A 45 10.92 -11.37 -1.61
C ASN A 45 12.34 -10.79 -1.44
N GLN A 46 13.16 -10.78 -2.49
CA GLN A 46 14.50 -10.20 -2.42
C GLN A 46 14.47 -8.67 -2.21
N LEU A 47 13.47 -7.99 -2.76
CA LEU A 47 13.27 -6.55 -2.54
C LEU A 47 12.83 -6.27 -1.10
N GLU A 48 11.88 -7.04 -0.56
CA GLU A 48 11.37 -6.88 0.81
C GLU A 48 12.45 -7.12 1.87
N LEU A 49 13.29 -8.14 1.67
CA LEU A 49 14.39 -8.50 2.58
C LEU A 49 15.60 -7.56 2.48
N ARG A 50 15.60 -6.60 1.54
CA ARG A 50 16.74 -5.73 1.29
C ARG A 50 16.99 -4.79 2.48
N LYS A 51 18.13 -4.98 3.14
CA LYS A 51 18.58 -4.08 4.22
C LYS A 51 18.81 -2.67 3.68
N SER A 52 18.00 -1.72 4.13
CA SER A 52 18.09 -0.31 3.77
C SER A 52 17.41 0.56 4.83
N GLN A 53 17.63 1.88 4.77
CA GLN A 53 16.80 2.84 5.51
C GLN A 53 15.36 2.92 4.97
N TYR A 54 15.17 2.48 3.72
CA TYR A 54 13.88 2.37 3.05
C TYR A 54 13.28 0.98 3.27
N ILE A 55 11.95 0.93 3.39
CA ILE A 55 11.17 -0.31 3.39
C ILE A 55 10.57 -0.46 1.98
N TYR A 56 10.74 -1.63 1.36
CA TYR A 56 10.16 -1.91 0.04
C TYR A 56 8.92 -2.77 0.22
N SER A 57 7.74 -2.15 0.11
CA SER A 57 6.47 -2.88 0.17
C SER A 57 6.10 -3.36 -1.23
N ILE A 58 6.08 -4.68 -1.46
CA ILE A 58 5.73 -5.26 -2.76
C ILE A 58 4.26 -5.60 -2.81
N TYR A 59 3.60 -5.17 -3.89
CA TYR A 59 2.21 -5.48 -4.15
C TYR A 59 2.07 -6.14 -5.51
N TYR A 60 1.28 -7.21 -5.55
CA TYR A 60 0.88 -7.87 -6.78
C TYR A 60 -0.48 -7.32 -7.20
N PRO A 61 -0.58 -6.71 -8.39
CA PRO A 61 -1.81 -6.07 -8.83
C PRO A 61 -3.02 -6.99 -8.68
N GLU A 62 -2.96 -8.23 -9.18
CA GLU A 62 -4.05 -9.21 -9.13
C GLU A 62 -4.56 -9.53 -7.71
N THR A 63 -3.68 -9.55 -6.72
CA THR A 63 -4.05 -9.80 -5.32
C THR A 63 -4.75 -8.59 -4.74
N LEU A 64 -4.18 -7.39 -4.94
CA LEU A 64 -4.78 -6.17 -4.44
C LEU A 64 -6.16 -5.92 -5.08
N PHE A 65 -6.27 -6.22 -6.37
CA PHE A 65 -7.52 -6.08 -7.10
C PHE A 65 -8.55 -7.08 -6.63
N SER A 66 -8.22 -8.35 -6.40
CA SER A 66 -9.21 -9.24 -5.81
C SER A 66 -9.62 -8.72 -4.42
N GLU A 67 -8.69 -8.36 -3.54
CA GLU A 67 -9.02 -7.89 -2.17
C GLU A 67 -9.86 -6.61 -2.11
N ILE A 68 -9.65 -5.67 -3.02
CA ILE A 68 -10.38 -4.39 -3.06
C ILE A 68 -11.65 -4.49 -3.93
N LEU A 69 -11.58 -5.16 -5.08
CA LEU A 69 -12.66 -5.21 -6.08
C LEU A 69 -13.70 -6.31 -5.80
N LEU A 70 -13.54 -7.13 -4.76
CA LEU A 70 -14.54 -8.12 -4.30
C LEU A 70 -15.97 -7.56 -4.06
N GLY A 71 -16.17 -6.23 -4.12
CA GLY A 71 -17.48 -5.58 -4.08
C GLY A 71 -17.92 -4.83 -5.35
N TYR A 72 -17.12 -4.82 -6.41
CA TYR A 72 -17.44 -4.12 -7.67
C TYR A 72 -17.31 -5.07 -8.86
N SER A 73 -18.45 -5.45 -9.45
CA SER A 73 -18.53 -6.31 -10.64
C SER A 73 -18.03 -5.63 -11.93
N ASP A 74 -17.86 -4.30 -11.94
CA ASP A 74 -17.74 -3.50 -13.17
C ASP A 74 -16.61 -2.45 -13.10
N ILE A 75 -15.47 -2.77 -12.47
CA ILE A 75 -14.30 -1.88 -12.54
C ILE A 75 -13.50 -2.21 -13.81
N ASP A 76 -13.58 -1.29 -14.77
CA ASP A 76 -12.79 -1.34 -16.01
C ASP A 76 -11.28 -1.30 -15.72
N LEU A 77 -10.50 -1.97 -16.58
CA LEU A 77 -9.04 -1.99 -16.53
C LEU A 77 -8.42 -0.58 -16.58
N LEU A 78 -9.12 0.42 -17.13
CA LEU A 78 -8.69 1.82 -17.10
C LEU A 78 -8.76 2.45 -15.70
N SER A 79 -9.74 2.07 -14.89
CA SER A 79 -9.83 2.50 -13.48
C SER A 79 -8.68 1.92 -12.65
N LEU A 80 -8.17 0.76 -13.06
CA LEU A 80 -6.97 0.14 -12.52
C LEU A 80 -5.75 1.04 -12.63
N GLU A 81 -5.55 1.67 -13.78
CA GLU A 81 -4.38 2.49 -14.06
C GLU A 81 -4.31 3.72 -13.15
N ASN A 82 -5.47 4.35 -12.91
CA ASN A 82 -5.57 5.48 -11.99
C ASN A 82 -5.30 5.05 -10.55
N LEU A 83 -5.84 3.89 -10.15
CA LEU A 83 -5.57 3.32 -8.84
C LEU A 83 -4.09 2.99 -8.67
N LEU A 84 -3.47 2.33 -9.65
CA LEU A 84 -2.04 2.05 -9.68
C LEU A 84 -1.25 3.36 -9.52
N ALA A 85 -1.60 4.37 -10.32
CA ALA A 85 -0.93 5.65 -10.35
C ALA A 85 -0.96 6.41 -9.02
N LYS A 86 -2.06 6.31 -8.27
CA LYS A 86 -2.23 6.98 -6.98
C LYS A 86 -1.73 6.15 -5.80
N SER A 87 -1.64 4.82 -5.96
CA SER A 87 -1.39 3.91 -4.84
C SER A 87 0.09 3.67 -4.56
N VAL A 88 0.96 3.70 -5.57
CA VAL A 88 2.38 3.32 -5.42
C VAL A 88 3.37 4.39 -5.83
N ASN A 89 4.59 4.27 -5.31
CA ASN A 89 5.73 5.05 -5.77
C ASN A 89 6.15 4.59 -7.17
N VAL A 90 6.15 3.28 -7.43
CA VAL A 90 6.78 2.69 -8.61
C VAL A 90 5.98 1.49 -9.12
N VAL A 91 5.95 1.30 -10.44
CA VAL A 91 5.47 0.09 -11.11
C VAL A 91 6.63 -0.58 -11.84
N VAL A 92 6.94 -1.81 -11.46
CA VAL A 92 7.96 -2.64 -12.11
C VAL A 92 7.29 -3.58 -13.10
N VAL A 93 7.72 -3.52 -14.36
CA VAL A 93 7.18 -4.34 -15.45
C VAL A 93 8.32 -5.17 -16.09
N PRO A 94 8.44 -6.46 -15.74
CA PRO A 94 9.32 -7.39 -16.45
C PRO A 94 8.72 -7.74 -17.82
N LEU A 95 9.33 -7.29 -18.93
CA LEU A 95 8.80 -7.53 -20.28
C LEU A 95 9.03 -8.97 -20.75
N GLN A 96 8.13 -9.88 -20.36
CA GLN A 96 8.27 -11.32 -20.62
C GLN A 96 7.05 -11.95 -21.31
N SER A 97 5.94 -11.23 -21.45
CA SER A 97 4.69 -11.77 -21.98
C SER A 97 3.86 -10.73 -22.74
N VAL A 98 2.87 -11.22 -23.50
CA VAL A 98 1.89 -10.38 -24.21
C VAL A 98 1.18 -9.40 -23.28
N GLY A 99 0.85 -9.82 -22.05
CA GLY A 99 0.25 -8.95 -21.05
C GLY A 99 1.17 -7.78 -20.69
N THR A 100 2.44 -8.06 -20.41
CA THR A 100 3.43 -7.01 -20.04
C THR A 100 3.74 -6.05 -21.19
N PHE A 101 3.61 -6.49 -22.45
CA PHE A 101 3.74 -5.59 -23.61
C PHE A 101 2.54 -4.64 -23.71
N THR A 102 1.33 -5.13 -23.43
CA THR A 102 0.11 -4.30 -23.39
C THR A 102 0.17 -3.31 -22.22
N GLU A 103 0.53 -3.77 -21.02
CA GLU A 103 0.75 -2.92 -19.84
C GLU A 103 1.75 -1.81 -20.11
N LEU A 104 2.88 -2.11 -20.76
CA LEU A 104 3.86 -1.09 -21.16
C LEU A 104 3.23 0.00 -22.04
N GLY A 105 2.44 -0.39 -23.05
CA GLY A 105 1.78 0.54 -23.95
C GLY A 105 0.79 1.44 -23.22
N ALA A 106 -0.03 0.86 -22.35
CA ALA A 106 -1.01 1.57 -21.55
C ALA A 106 -0.35 2.52 -20.55
N PHE A 107 0.56 2.01 -19.72
CA PHE A 107 1.19 2.77 -18.64
C PHE A 107 2.12 3.86 -19.15
N ALA A 108 2.81 3.65 -20.29
CA ALA A 108 3.68 4.68 -20.87
C ALA A 108 2.90 5.89 -21.42
N ASN A 109 1.63 5.71 -21.77
CA ASN A 109 0.75 6.79 -22.22
C ASN A 109 -0.08 7.40 -21.07
N HIS A 110 -0.19 6.72 -19.93
CA HIS A 110 -0.95 7.22 -18.80
C HIS A 110 -0.26 8.44 -18.15
N PRO A 111 -0.97 9.57 -17.93
CA PRO A 111 -0.37 10.84 -17.51
C PRO A 111 0.47 10.79 -16.23
N MET A 112 0.10 9.91 -15.29
CA MET A 112 0.79 9.77 -14.00
C MET A 112 1.72 8.55 -13.92
N LEU A 113 1.46 7.47 -14.66
CA LEU A 113 2.24 6.23 -14.53
C LEU A 113 3.54 6.31 -15.31
N LYS A 114 3.55 7.02 -16.44
CA LYS A 114 4.74 7.18 -17.30
C LYS A 114 5.98 7.67 -16.56
N ASP A 115 5.82 8.34 -15.41
CA ASP A 115 6.88 8.88 -14.55
C ASP A 115 7.23 7.97 -13.36
N LYS A 116 6.69 6.75 -13.33
CA LYS A 116 6.81 5.79 -12.21
C LYS A 116 7.26 4.40 -12.63
N LEU A 117 7.67 4.19 -13.89
CA LEU A 117 7.92 2.86 -14.43
C LEU A 117 9.38 2.43 -14.25
N ILE A 118 9.56 1.16 -13.90
CA ILE A 118 10.83 0.46 -14.06
C ILE A 118 10.58 -0.71 -15.01
N ILE A 119 11.13 -0.63 -16.21
CA ILE A 119 10.93 -1.64 -17.24
C ILE A 119 12.16 -2.54 -17.31
N ILE A 120 11.97 -3.85 -17.15
CA ILE A 120 13.06 -4.84 -17.26
C ILE A 120 12.98 -5.48 -18.65
N ILE A 121 14.08 -5.44 -19.39
CA ILE A 121 14.18 -5.94 -20.76
C ILE A 121 15.36 -6.90 -20.87
N ASP A 122 15.14 -8.04 -21.52
CA ASP A 122 16.24 -8.93 -21.89
C ASP A 122 17.24 -8.18 -22.80
N PRO A 123 18.55 -8.18 -22.48
CA PRO A 123 19.56 -7.43 -23.21
C PRO A 123 19.61 -7.75 -24.71
N ARG A 124 19.21 -8.95 -25.12
CA ARG A 124 19.14 -9.37 -26.53
C ARG A 124 18.21 -8.47 -27.35
N TYR A 125 17.19 -7.88 -26.72
CA TYR A 125 16.26 -6.96 -27.38
C TYR A 125 16.67 -5.49 -27.31
N SER A 126 17.77 -5.13 -26.64
CA SER A 126 18.18 -3.73 -26.43
C SER A 126 18.39 -2.92 -27.72
N LYS A 127 18.78 -3.60 -28.81
CA LYS A 127 19.04 -2.99 -30.13
C LYS A 127 18.07 -3.49 -31.22
N SER A 128 17.02 -4.22 -30.84
CA SER A 128 16.07 -4.74 -31.83
C SER A 128 15.31 -3.59 -32.51
N LYS A 129 15.12 -3.68 -33.83
CA LYS A 129 14.22 -2.78 -34.56
C LYS A 129 12.79 -3.21 -34.26
N SER A 130 12.19 -2.61 -33.24
CA SER A 130 10.84 -2.93 -32.78
C SER A 130 10.05 -1.67 -32.44
N PHE A 131 8.72 -1.79 -32.50
CA PHE A 131 7.82 -0.73 -32.02
C PHE A 131 8.06 -0.44 -30.54
N ILE A 132 8.31 -1.47 -29.73
CA ILE A 132 8.62 -1.34 -28.29
C ILE A 132 9.81 -0.39 -28.08
N ASN A 133 10.93 -0.63 -28.78
CA ASN A 133 12.13 0.20 -28.62
C ASN A 133 11.97 1.61 -29.19
N SER A 134 11.29 1.75 -30.33
CA SER A 134 11.16 3.04 -31.04
C SER A 134 10.04 3.91 -30.48
N GLY A 135 9.05 3.30 -29.81
CA GLY A 135 7.89 3.93 -29.21
C GLY A 135 8.04 4.07 -27.69
N PRO A 136 7.38 3.22 -26.88
CA PRO A 136 7.27 3.42 -25.43
C PRO A 136 8.62 3.48 -24.72
N ILE A 137 9.60 2.64 -25.07
CA ILE A 137 10.92 2.68 -24.41
C ILE A 137 11.65 4.00 -24.69
N LYS A 138 11.59 4.50 -25.93
CA LYS A 138 12.19 5.80 -26.30
C LYS A 138 11.48 6.96 -25.61
N LEU A 139 10.15 6.88 -25.48
CA LEU A 139 9.36 7.87 -24.74
C LEU A 139 9.79 7.95 -23.28
N LEU A 140 9.83 6.81 -22.60
CA LEU A 140 10.17 6.73 -21.17
C LEU A 140 11.59 7.23 -20.89
N LYS A 141 12.58 6.79 -21.68
CA LYS A 141 13.98 7.23 -21.48
C LYS A 141 14.20 8.74 -21.60
N ASN A 142 13.46 9.39 -22.48
CA ASN A 142 13.76 10.76 -22.89
C ASN A 142 12.88 11.81 -22.21
N LYS A 143 11.70 11.42 -21.72
CA LYS A 143 10.66 12.38 -21.33
C LYS A 143 10.07 12.12 -19.94
N THR A 144 10.55 11.14 -19.20
CA THR A 144 9.97 10.77 -17.90
C THR A 144 11.04 10.42 -16.87
N ASN A 145 10.61 10.25 -15.61
CA ASN A 145 11.48 9.78 -14.53
C ASN A 145 11.66 8.23 -14.51
N SER A 146 11.12 7.53 -15.51
CA SER A 146 11.13 6.08 -15.56
C SER A 146 12.50 5.51 -15.92
N HIS A 147 12.78 4.29 -15.46
CA HIS A 147 14.04 3.60 -15.66
C HIS A 147 13.89 2.38 -16.56
N ILE A 148 14.86 2.16 -17.43
CA ILE A 148 14.93 0.98 -18.30
C ILE A 148 16.14 0.13 -17.88
N ILE A 149 15.88 -1.05 -17.34
CA ILE A 149 16.89 -1.99 -16.89
C ILE A 149 17.06 -3.09 -17.94
N TYR A 150 18.24 -3.15 -18.55
CA TYR A 150 18.62 -4.29 -19.38
C TYR A 150 19.26 -5.37 -18.51
N ASN A 151 18.55 -6.49 -18.33
CA ASN A 151 19.06 -7.65 -17.61
C ASN A 151 18.31 -8.92 -18.03
N GLU A 152 19.00 -10.05 -18.10
CA GLU A 152 18.32 -11.34 -18.24
C GLU A 152 17.45 -11.58 -17.01
N MET A 153 16.22 -12.04 -17.22
CA MET A 153 15.25 -12.26 -16.15
C MET A 153 15.30 -13.72 -15.70
N LYS A 154 16.42 -14.06 -15.06
CA LYS A 154 16.73 -15.39 -14.55
C LYS A 154 16.90 -15.34 -13.03
N VAL A 155 16.61 -16.44 -12.36
CA VAL A 155 16.77 -16.55 -10.90
C VAL A 155 18.21 -16.27 -10.46
N SER A 156 19.21 -16.64 -11.27
CA SER A 156 20.63 -16.37 -11.02
C SER A 156 20.98 -14.88 -10.93
N ASP A 157 20.18 -14.01 -11.55
CA ASP A 157 20.42 -12.57 -11.61
C ASP A 157 19.58 -11.76 -10.60
N ILE A 158 18.80 -12.41 -9.74
CA ILE A 158 17.84 -11.76 -8.83
C ILE A 158 18.48 -10.70 -7.94
N GLU A 159 19.67 -10.97 -7.38
CA GLU A 159 20.37 -9.99 -6.52
C GLU A 159 20.68 -8.71 -7.30
N LYS A 160 21.20 -8.86 -8.51
CA LYS A 160 21.57 -7.76 -9.40
C LYS A 160 20.33 -6.99 -9.87
N ILE A 161 19.26 -7.69 -10.23
CA ILE A 161 18.00 -7.08 -10.68
C ILE A 161 17.34 -6.31 -9.54
N SER A 162 17.21 -6.94 -8.37
CA SER A 162 16.61 -6.31 -7.19
C SER A 162 17.41 -5.09 -6.72
N TYR A 163 18.75 -5.14 -6.81
CA TYR A 163 19.59 -3.98 -6.51
C TYR A 163 19.28 -2.80 -7.44
N LYS A 164 19.30 -3.03 -8.76
CA LYS A 164 19.00 -1.99 -9.76
C LYS A 164 17.58 -1.44 -9.62
N ILE A 165 16.59 -2.30 -9.36
CA ILE A 165 15.20 -1.87 -9.07
C ILE A 165 15.18 -0.98 -7.84
N SER A 166 15.88 -1.36 -6.77
CA SER A 166 15.88 -0.59 -5.52
C SER A 166 16.49 0.81 -5.71
N GLU A 167 17.55 0.94 -6.52
CA GLU A 167 18.13 2.24 -6.85
C GLU A 167 17.19 3.10 -7.68
N ALA A 168 16.64 2.54 -8.76
CA ALA A 168 15.68 3.24 -9.62
C ALA A 168 14.41 3.62 -8.85
N ALA A 169 13.95 2.78 -7.92
CA ALA A 169 12.75 3.03 -7.15
C ALA A 169 12.94 4.20 -6.17
N ARG A 170 14.11 4.30 -5.55
CA ARG A 170 14.48 5.46 -4.71
C ARG A 170 14.47 6.74 -5.53
N ASP A 171 15.16 6.74 -6.68
CA ASP A 171 15.24 7.90 -7.58
C ASP A 171 13.85 8.38 -8.04
N ILE A 172 12.98 7.46 -8.46
CA ILE A 172 11.59 7.77 -8.80
C ILE A 172 10.83 8.32 -7.58
N SER A 173 10.97 7.71 -6.42
CA SER A 173 10.24 8.11 -5.21
C SER A 173 10.60 9.52 -4.74
N GLU A 174 11.83 9.96 -4.98
CA GLU A 174 12.32 11.31 -4.65
C GLU A 174 11.80 12.35 -5.65
N LYS A 175 11.81 12.03 -6.95
CA LYS A 175 11.38 12.95 -8.03
C LYS A 175 9.86 13.04 -8.19
N THR A 176 9.17 11.93 -7.96
CA THR A 176 7.73 11.79 -8.08
C THR A 176 7.16 11.34 -6.72
N PRO A 177 7.21 12.20 -5.68
CA PRO A 177 6.76 11.82 -4.35
C PRO A 177 5.29 11.45 -4.40
N LEU A 178 4.98 10.26 -3.88
CA LEU A 178 3.61 9.80 -3.76
C LEU A 178 2.84 10.82 -2.91
N LYS A 179 1.72 11.32 -3.44
CA LYS A 179 0.81 12.12 -2.63
C LYS A 179 0.37 11.24 -1.47
N LYS A 180 0.86 11.58 -0.28
CA LYS A 180 0.48 10.96 1.00
C LYS A 180 -0.91 11.43 1.42
N ASP A 181 -1.81 11.56 0.45
CA ASP A 181 -3.22 11.67 0.74
C ASP A 181 -3.67 10.31 1.27
N LEU A 182 -4.53 10.38 2.27
CA LEU A 182 -4.98 9.19 2.98
C LEU A 182 -6.22 8.58 2.28
N THR A 183 -6.49 9.05 1.06
CA THR A 183 -7.41 8.50 0.07
C THR A 183 -6.74 7.41 -0.76
N ASN A 184 -5.40 7.33 -0.77
CA ASN A 184 -4.68 6.18 -1.32
C ASN A 184 -5.13 4.87 -0.64
N PRO A 185 -5.69 3.90 -1.40
CA PRO A 185 -6.23 2.65 -0.88
C PRO A 185 -5.26 1.84 0.00
N LEU A 186 -3.99 1.75 -0.42
CA LEU A 186 -2.95 1.02 0.30
C LEU A 186 -2.60 1.71 1.63
N SER A 187 -2.66 3.03 1.66
CA SER A 187 -2.40 3.81 2.87
C SER A 187 -3.62 3.85 3.79
N SER A 188 -4.83 3.89 3.24
CA SER A 188 -6.07 3.92 4.01
C SER A 188 -6.34 2.61 4.72
N THR A 189 -6.00 1.44 4.15
CA THR A 189 -6.22 0.13 4.80
C THR A 189 -5.51 0.05 6.15
N LEU A 190 -4.21 0.37 6.19
CA LEU A 190 -3.45 0.34 7.44
C LEU A 190 -3.89 1.45 8.41
N LEU A 191 -4.17 2.65 7.90
CA LEU A 191 -4.69 3.73 8.74
C LEU A 191 -6.03 3.36 9.37
N PHE A 192 -6.95 2.76 8.62
CA PHE A 192 -8.27 2.35 9.11
C PHE A 192 -8.13 1.31 10.20
N LEU A 193 -7.23 0.34 10.01
CA LEU A 193 -6.90 -0.63 11.04
C LEU A 193 -6.36 0.04 12.30
N PHE A 194 -5.51 1.07 12.20
CA PHE A 194 -5.02 1.83 13.35
C PHE A 194 -6.15 2.58 14.08
N LEU A 195 -7.05 3.20 13.31
CA LEU A 195 -8.21 3.89 13.87
C LEU A 195 -9.15 2.90 14.58
N ILE A 196 -9.43 1.74 13.97
CA ILE A 196 -10.24 0.67 14.57
C ILE A 196 -9.55 0.14 15.82
N TYR A 197 -8.25 -0.13 15.79
CA TYR A 197 -7.50 -0.52 16.99
C TYR A 197 -7.63 0.50 18.13
N VAL A 198 -7.51 1.80 17.85
CA VAL A 198 -7.58 2.83 18.90
C VAL A 198 -8.99 2.99 19.46
N PHE A 199 -10.02 2.83 18.63
CA PHE A 199 -11.41 3.04 19.02
C PHE A 199 -12.22 1.77 19.26
N ASP A 200 -11.60 0.59 19.17
CA ASP A 200 -12.30 -0.69 19.30
C ASP A 200 -12.94 -0.87 20.70
N PRO A 201 -14.21 -1.31 20.79
CA PRO A 201 -15.15 -1.48 19.66
C PRO A 201 -15.72 -0.12 19.19
N ILE A 202 -15.83 0.08 17.88
CA ILE A 202 -16.42 1.29 17.28
C ILE A 202 -17.61 0.93 16.39
N GLU A 203 -18.74 1.63 16.56
CA GLU A 203 -19.90 1.45 15.69
C GLU A 203 -19.57 1.79 14.23
N LYS A 204 -19.95 0.93 13.28
CA LYS A 204 -19.68 1.07 11.84
C LYS A 204 -20.10 2.44 11.29
N ASN A 205 -21.32 2.88 11.57
CA ASN A 205 -21.83 4.19 11.12
C ASN A 205 -21.01 5.37 11.69
N THR A 206 -20.55 5.23 12.94
CA THR A 206 -19.71 6.25 13.59
C THR A 206 -18.33 6.29 12.94
N PHE A 207 -17.76 5.14 12.58
CA PHE A 207 -16.49 5.05 11.85
C PHE A 207 -16.57 5.68 10.46
N GLU A 208 -17.63 5.39 9.69
CA GLU A 208 -17.84 5.98 8.36
C GLU A 208 -17.97 7.51 8.42
N LYS A 209 -18.70 8.04 9.40
CA LYS A 209 -18.80 9.50 9.65
C LYS A 209 -17.45 10.10 10.05
N LEU A 210 -16.66 9.40 10.86
CA LEU A 210 -15.32 9.85 11.27
C LEU A 210 -14.39 9.96 10.05
N VAL A 211 -14.33 8.91 9.24
CA VAL A 211 -13.54 8.84 8.00
C VAL A 211 -13.94 9.95 7.03
N SER A 212 -15.25 10.14 6.83
CA SER A 212 -15.79 11.24 6.01
C SER A 212 -15.35 12.61 6.52
N SER A 213 -15.44 12.83 7.84
CA SER A 213 -15.07 14.10 8.49
C SER A 213 -13.56 14.40 8.44
N LEU A 214 -12.74 13.38 8.22
CA LEU A 214 -11.29 13.50 8.07
C LEU A 214 -10.87 13.73 6.61
N GLY A 215 -11.82 13.74 5.66
CA GLY A 215 -11.52 13.85 4.23
C GLY A 215 -10.81 12.62 3.68
N LEU A 216 -11.06 11.44 4.29
CA LEU A 216 -10.45 10.16 3.90
C LEU A 216 -11.30 9.37 2.90
N ASN A 217 -12.39 9.96 2.41
CA ASN A 217 -13.26 9.37 1.42
C ASN A 217 -12.99 9.99 0.06
N ASP A 218 -12.51 9.19 -0.88
CA ASP A 218 -12.62 9.48 -2.31
C ASP A 218 -13.85 8.74 -2.87
N PRO A 219 -14.95 9.43 -3.17
CA PRO A 219 -16.17 8.79 -3.66
C PRO A 219 -16.03 8.25 -5.10
N LEU A 220 -14.96 8.57 -5.84
CA LEU A 220 -14.80 8.20 -7.26
C LEU A 220 -13.99 6.92 -7.48
N GLU A 221 -13.23 6.44 -6.49
CA GLU A 221 -12.32 5.30 -6.69
C GLU A 221 -12.58 4.16 -5.69
N ILE A 222 -12.37 4.37 -4.38
CA ILE A 222 -12.65 3.36 -3.34
C ILE A 222 -13.18 4.07 -2.10
N ASN A 223 -14.44 3.79 -1.76
CA ASN A 223 -15.05 4.36 -0.55
C ASN A 223 -14.63 3.59 0.72
N SER A 224 -14.79 4.22 1.88
CA SER A 224 -14.41 3.62 3.17
C SER A 224 -15.10 2.28 3.47
N ALA A 225 -16.32 2.08 2.96
CA ALA A 225 -17.06 0.85 3.18
C ALA A 225 -16.40 -0.33 2.46
N THR A 226 -15.85 -0.13 1.26
CA THR A 226 -15.08 -1.14 0.52
C THR A 226 -13.86 -1.60 1.32
N ILE A 227 -13.07 -0.66 1.86
CA ILE A 227 -11.88 -0.99 2.67
C ILE A 227 -12.28 -1.74 3.95
N VAL A 228 -13.32 -1.28 4.64
CA VAL A 228 -13.82 -1.94 5.86
C VAL A 228 -14.31 -3.36 5.55
N ASN A 229 -15.07 -3.55 4.45
CA ASN A 229 -15.55 -4.87 4.05
C ASN A 229 -14.38 -5.79 3.66
N SER A 230 -13.37 -5.27 2.95
CA SER A 230 -12.14 -6.01 2.63
C SER A 230 -11.44 -6.49 3.90
N LEU A 231 -11.25 -5.60 4.89
CA LEU A 231 -10.66 -5.94 6.20
C LEU A 231 -11.48 -6.98 6.98
N ILE A 232 -12.81 -6.99 6.85
CA ILE A 232 -13.68 -8.01 7.46
C ILE A 232 -13.49 -9.36 6.75
N ASN A 233 -13.57 -9.36 5.42
CA ASN A 233 -13.50 -10.58 4.61
C ASN A 233 -12.14 -11.28 4.73
N SER A 234 -11.07 -10.50 4.86
CA SER A 234 -9.71 -11.01 5.05
C SER A 234 -9.42 -11.41 6.51
N GLY A 235 -10.39 -11.27 7.43
CA GLY A 235 -10.24 -11.63 8.85
C GLY A 235 -9.42 -10.64 9.69
N ASN A 236 -9.09 -9.47 9.15
CA ASN A 236 -8.24 -8.48 9.82
C ASN A 236 -8.99 -7.67 10.88
N ILE A 237 -10.31 -7.56 10.75
CA ILE A 237 -11.24 -7.02 11.75
C ILE A 237 -12.49 -7.89 11.82
N LYS A 238 -13.29 -7.76 12.88
CA LYS A 238 -14.57 -8.47 13.05
C LYS A 238 -15.73 -7.49 13.15
N LEU A 239 -16.87 -7.84 12.56
CA LEU A 239 -18.13 -7.13 12.78
C LEU A 239 -18.93 -7.85 13.88
N GLN A 240 -18.92 -7.30 15.09
CA GLN A 240 -19.65 -7.84 16.24
C GLN A 240 -21.10 -7.34 16.24
N ASN A 241 -22.04 -8.27 16.46
CA ASN A 241 -23.48 -7.99 16.55
C ASN A 241 -24.03 -7.22 15.33
N ASN A 242 -23.40 -7.33 14.16
CA ASN A 242 -23.72 -6.56 12.95
C ASN A 242 -23.56 -5.03 13.03
N TYR A 243 -23.04 -4.47 14.13
CA TYR A 243 -22.96 -3.01 14.33
C TYR A 243 -21.56 -2.51 14.68
N TYR A 244 -20.75 -3.31 15.38
CA TYR A 244 -19.47 -2.85 15.94
C TYR A 244 -18.29 -3.44 15.18
N LEU A 245 -17.43 -2.59 14.66
CA LEU A 245 -16.12 -2.97 14.16
C LEU A 245 -15.20 -3.21 15.35
N SER A 246 -14.56 -4.37 15.34
CA SER A 246 -13.64 -4.79 16.38
C SER A 246 -12.32 -5.28 15.83
N PHE A 247 -11.29 -5.03 16.61
CA PHE A 247 -9.91 -5.38 16.30
C PHE A 247 -9.68 -6.90 16.37
N VAL A 248 -8.79 -7.41 15.51
CA VAL A 248 -8.25 -8.77 15.57
C VAL A 248 -6.74 -8.68 15.61
N GLU A 249 -6.13 -9.28 16.65
CA GLU A 249 -4.69 -9.21 16.88
C GLU A 249 -3.87 -9.81 15.74
N GLU A 250 -4.15 -11.06 15.41
CA GLU A 250 -3.46 -11.79 14.34
C GLU A 250 -3.54 -11.07 12.99
N GLY A 251 -4.70 -10.47 12.67
CA GLY A 251 -4.87 -9.68 11.46
C GLY A 251 -4.01 -8.42 11.39
N PHE A 252 -3.79 -7.78 12.54
CA PHE A 252 -2.93 -6.60 12.64
C PHE A 252 -1.46 -6.91 12.48
N GLU A 253 -1.01 -7.97 13.14
CA GLU A 253 0.35 -8.48 13.03
C GLU A 253 0.61 -8.91 11.58
N ASN A 254 -0.28 -9.71 11.00
CA ASN A 254 -0.19 -10.16 9.61
C ASN A 254 -0.09 -9.02 8.58
N ILE A 255 -0.88 -7.94 8.71
CA ILE A 255 -0.80 -6.80 7.77
C ILE A 255 0.54 -6.08 7.89
N LEU A 256 1.06 -5.89 9.11
CA LEU A 256 2.33 -5.21 9.31
C LEU A 256 3.51 -6.06 8.87
N GLU A 257 3.49 -7.36 9.15
CA GLU A 257 4.51 -8.30 8.67
C GLU A 257 4.55 -8.35 7.15
N LYS A 258 3.39 -8.41 6.48
CA LYS A 258 3.30 -8.31 5.00
C LYS A 258 3.83 -6.99 4.44
N LYS A 259 3.91 -5.94 5.25
CA LYS A 259 4.53 -4.66 4.89
C LYS A 259 6.02 -4.60 5.26
N GLY A 260 6.63 -5.72 5.67
CA GLY A 260 8.05 -5.82 5.99
C GLY A 260 8.43 -5.35 7.39
N TYR A 261 7.46 -5.14 8.30
CA TYR A 261 7.76 -4.83 9.69
C TYR A 261 8.11 -6.10 10.46
N ASN A 262 9.25 -6.10 11.14
CA ASN A 262 9.62 -7.19 12.06
C ASN A 262 8.88 -7.07 13.41
N ASP A 263 8.88 -8.16 14.19
CA ASP A 263 8.18 -8.26 15.49
C ASP A 263 8.48 -7.07 16.42
N THR A 264 9.75 -6.64 16.49
CA THR A 264 10.15 -5.53 17.35
C THR A 264 9.52 -4.21 16.90
N GLN A 265 9.46 -3.98 15.58
CA GLN A 265 8.79 -2.81 15.02
C GLN A 265 7.27 -2.88 15.21
N VAL A 266 6.66 -4.06 15.01
CA VAL A 266 5.22 -4.29 15.24
C VAL A 266 4.85 -3.95 16.69
N ILE A 267 5.60 -4.48 17.67
CA ILE A 267 5.41 -4.19 19.09
C ILE A 267 5.55 -2.69 19.37
N LYS A 268 6.54 -2.02 18.78
CA LYS A 268 6.74 -0.57 18.95
C LYS A 268 5.56 0.24 18.41
N ILE A 269 5.05 -0.12 17.24
CA ILE A 269 3.87 0.52 16.63
C ILE A 269 2.66 0.34 17.54
N LYS A 270 2.39 -0.90 17.96
CA LYS A 270 1.28 -1.24 18.85
C LYS A 270 1.35 -0.48 20.18
N ASN A 271 2.52 -0.40 20.81
CA ASN A 271 2.72 0.37 22.04
C ASN A 271 2.40 1.86 21.87
N ASN A 272 2.72 2.46 20.72
CA ASN A 272 2.36 3.84 20.44
C ASN A 272 0.86 4.01 20.20
N LEU A 273 0.22 3.07 19.48
CA LEU A 273 -1.24 3.06 19.31
C LEU A 273 -1.98 2.87 20.64
N SER A 274 -1.47 2.03 21.55
CA SER A 274 -2.02 1.84 22.90
C SER A 274 -2.08 3.14 23.69
N LYS A 275 -1.09 4.03 23.53
CA LYS A 275 -1.12 5.36 24.17
C LYS A 275 -2.29 6.20 23.66
N PHE A 276 -2.57 6.17 22.36
CA PHE A 276 -3.75 6.83 21.79
C PHE A 276 -5.05 6.19 22.27
N ARG A 277 -5.11 4.86 22.37
CA ARG A 277 -6.26 4.10 22.91
C ARG A 277 -6.56 4.48 24.35
N ILE A 278 -5.55 4.50 25.23
CA ILE A 278 -5.69 4.93 26.63
C ILE A 278 -6.21 6.37 26.70
N HIS A 279 -5.68 7.27 25.86
CA HIS A 279 -6.15 8.66 25.80
C HIS A 279 -7.63 8.75 25.36
N ALA A 280 -8.03 7.97 24.36
CA ALA A 280 -9.42 7.89 23.89
C ALA A 280 -10.36 7.39 24.98
N LEU A 281 -10.00 6.31 25.68
CA LEU A 281 -10.75 5.73 26.78
C LEU A 281 -10.90 6.72 27.93
N ASN A 282 -9.82 7.42 28.32
CA ASN A 282 -9.86 8.43 29.37
C ASN A 282 -10.85 9.56 29.05
N ILE A 283 -10.88 10.02 27.79
CA ILE A 283 -11.86 11.03 27.34
C ILE A 283 -13.29 10.47 27.42
N TYR A 284 -13.50 9.23 27.01
CA TYR A 284 -14.80 8.58 27.03
C TYR A 284 -15.34 8.43 28.46
N TYR A 285 -14.53 7.91 29.39
CA TYR A 285 -14.93 7.71 30.78
C TYR A 285 -15.12 9.01 31.55
N ARG A 286 -14.25 10.02 31.36
CA ARG A 286 -14.42 11.35 31.97
C ARG A 286 -15.76 11.98 31.63
N LYS A 287 -16.21 11.86 30.37
CA LYS A 287 -17.52 12.39 29.94
C LYS A 287 -18.71 11.71 30.60
N ARG A 288 -18.53 10.48 31.07
CA ARG A 288 -19.58 9.70 31.74
C ARG A 288 -19.56 9.83 33.26
N GLY A 289 -18.69 10.70 33.81
CA GLY A 289 -18.53 10.85 35.27
C GLY A 289 -17.97 9.60 35.95
N LEU A 290 -17.48 8.62 35.17
CA LEU A 290 -16.86 7.40 35.67
C LEU A 290 -15.41 7.72 36.01
N TYR A 291 -15.19 8.25 37.21
CA TYR A 291 -13.87 8.33 37.81
C TYR A 291 -13.46 6.92 38.24
N SER A 292 -12.30 6.43 37.79
CA SER A 292 -11.62 5.40 38.57
C SER A 292 -11.26 6.05 39.90
N LYS A 293 -11.99 5.69 40.97
CA LYS A 293 -11.50 5.88 42.34
C LYS A 293 -10.32 4.93 42.50
N GLY A 294 -9.16 5.32 41.99
CA GLY A 294 -7.90 4.74 42.41
C GLY A 294 -7.72 5.10 43.86
N ARG A 295 -8.21 4.24 44.77
CA ARG A 295 -7.66 4.19 46.12
C ARG A 295 -6.22 3.75 45.95
N VAL A 296 -5.31 4.71 46.00
CA VAL A 296 -3.97 4.41 46.50
C VAL A 296 -4.20 4.19 47.99
N SER A 297 -4.30 2.93 48.39
CA SER A 297 -4.21 2.57 49.80
C SER A 297 -2.80 2.96 50.28
N PRO A 298 -2.69 3.55 51.49
CA PRO A 298 -1.42 4.04 52.03
C PRO A 298 -0.38 2.93 52.19
#